data_AF-A0A2V7E6I9-F1
#
_entry.id   AF-A0A2V7E6I9-F1
#
_cell.length_a   1.000
_cell.length_b   1.000
_cell.length_c   1.000
_cell.angle_alpha   90.00
_cell.angle_beta   90.00
_cell.angle_gamma   90.00
#
_symmetry.space_group_name_H-M   'P 1'
#
loop_
_entity.id
_entity.type
_entity.pdbx_description
1 polymer ?
#
loop_
_entity_poly.entity_id
_entity_poly.type
_entity_poly.pdbx_seq_one_letter_code
_entity_poly.pdbx_strand_id
1 'polypeptide(L)' 'LAFTNRVGALAEEEGHHPALLTEWGRVAVTWWTHKIRGLHRNDFIMAAKSDALVAEGGHVTRAEIQEGRAP' A
#
# COMPACT_ATOMS: atom_id res chain seq x y z
N LEU A 1 -1.45 -8.47 -4.86
CA LEU A 1 0.03 -8.49 -4.99
C LEU A 1 0.59 -7.28 -5.77
N ALA A 2 0.00 -6.86 -6.90
CA ALA A 2 0.51 -5.75 -7.70
C ALA A 2 0.75 -4.44 -6.90
N PHE A 3 -0.15 -4.07 -5.99
CA PHE A 3 0.04 -2.91 -5.12
C PHE A 3 1.27 -3.06 -4.21
N THR A 4 1.43 -4.20 -3.52
CA THR A 4 2.62 -4.52 -2.71
C THR A 4 3.91 -4.32 -3.49
N ASN A 5 3.98 -4.82 -4.73
CA ASN A 5 5.18 -4.71 -5.56
C ASN A 5 5.47 -3.26 -5.95
N ARG A 6 4.45 -2.45 -6.24
CA ARG A 6 4.62 -1.02 -6.55
C ARG A 6 5.14 -0.24 -5.35
N VAL A 7 4.61 -0.51 -4.15
CA VAL A 7 5.14 0.10 -2.91
C VAL A 7 6.58 -0.35 -2.66
N GLY A 8 6.91 -1.62 -2.92
CA GLY A 8 8.28 -2.13 -2.82
C GLY A 8 9.24 -1.43 -3.77
N ALA A 9 8.87 -1.24 -5.04
CA ALA A 9 9.70 -0.51 -6.00
C ALA A 9 9.92 0.94 -5.60
N LEU A 10 8.86 1.62 -5.14
CA LEU A 10 8.94 2.98 -4.60
C LEU A 10 9.89 3.07 -3.39
N ALA A 11 9.84 2.08 -2.50
CA ALA A 11 10.72 2.02 -1.33
C ALA A 11 12.21 1.90 -1.72
N GLU A 12 12.53 1.10 -2.73
CA GLU A 12 13.90 0.95 -3.23
C GLU A 12 14.42 2.22 -3.92
N GLU A 13 13.59 2.88 -4.73
CA GLU A 13 13.95 4.15 -5.38
C GLU A 13 14.32 5.24 -4.36
N GLU A 14 13.58 5.28 -3.25
CA GLU A 14 13.73 6.31 -2.22
C GLU A 14 14.73 5.91 -1.11
N GLY A 15 15.20 4.67 -1.12
CA GLY A 15 16.10 4.13 -0.09
C GLY A 15 15.47 4.16 1.32
N HIS A 16 14.15 4.03 1.40
CA HIS A 16 13.39 4.04 2.65
C HIS A 16 12.34 2.94 2.62
N HIS A 17 12.38 2.03 3.58
CA HIS A 17 11.62 0.78 3.50
C HIS A 17 10.50 0.72 4.54
N PRO A 18 9.24 0.43 4.13
CA PRO A 18 8.13 0.22 5.06
C PRO A 18 8.09 -1.23 5.54
N ALA A 19 7.32 -1.47 6.60
CA ALA A 19 6.78 -2.81 6.84
C ALA A 19 5.54 -3.01 5.96
N LEU A 20 5.49 -4.14 5.24
CA LEU A 20 4.36 -4.53 4.39
C LEU A 20 3.76 -5.85 4.88
N LEU A 21 2.47 -5.83 5.21
CA LEU A 21 1.68 -7.04 5.47
C LEU A 21 0.64 -7.18 4.37
N THR A 22 0.86 -8.16 3.50
CA THR A 22 -0.07 -8.47 2.40
C THR A 22 -0.94 -9.66 2.77
N GLU A 23 -2.25 -9.46 2.68
CA GLU A 23 -3.25 -10.47 3.00
C GLU A 23 -4.29 -10.53 1.87
N TRP A 24 -5.23 -11.47 1.95
CA TRP A 24 -6.26 -11.58 0.92
C TRP A 24 -7.11 -10.29 0.86
N GLY A 25 -7.07 -9.62 -0.29
CA GLY A 25 -7.84 -8.40 -0.56
C GLY A 25 -7.35 -7.12 0.12
N ARG A 26 -6.23 -7.14 0.85
CA ARG A 26 -5.69 -5.94 1.52
C ARG A 26 -4.17 -5.95 1.66
N VAL A 27 -3.61 -4.75 1.84
CA VAL A 27 -2.20 -4.57 2.20
C VAL A 27 -2.14 -3.50 3.29
N ALA A 28 -1.52 -3.81 4.42
CA ALA A 28 -1.15 -2.82 5.43
C ALA A 28 0.27 -2.34 5.15
N VAL A 29 0.44 -1.02 5.11
CA VAL A 29 1.72 -0.34 4.86
C VAL A 29 2.06 0.52 6.07
N THR A 30 3.21 0.27 6.69
CA THR A 30 3.66 1.02 7.88
C THR A 30 5.00 1.68 7.61
N TRP A 31 4.98 3.00 7.47
CA TRP A 31 6.17 3.84 7.33
C TRP A 31 6.67 4.31 8.70
N TRP A 32 7.98 4.13 8.94
CA TRP A 32 8.63 4.62 10.15
C TRP A 32 10.15 4.64 9.97
N THR A 33 10.82 5.49 10.74
CA THR A 33 12.27 5.61 10.69
C THR A 33 12.93 4.89 11.86
N HIS A 34 13.57 3.76 11.58
CA HIS A 34 14.24 2.91 12.57
C HIS A 34 15.26 3.68 13.42
N LYS A 35 16.04 4.57 12.78
CA LYS A 35 17.13 5.33 13.42
C LYS A 35 16.65 6.20 14.59
N ILE A 36 15.44 6.75 14.49
CA ILE A 36 14.86 7.63 15.53
C ILE A 36 13.78 6.95 16.36
N ARG A 37 13.49 5.67 16.09
CA ARG A 37 12.42 4.89 16.74
C ARG A 37 11.08 5.63 16.76
N GLY A 38 10.76 6.28 15.65
CA GLY A 38 9.60 7.18 15.54
C GLY A 38 9.38 7.67 14.12
N LEU A 39 8.56 8.71 14.01
CA LEU A 39 8.18 9.29 12.72
C LEU A 39 9.12 10.44 12.34
N HIS A 40 9.65 10.34 11.14
CA HIS A 40 10.40 11.37 10.45
C HIS A 40 9.54 11.97 9.33
N ARG A 41 9.87 13.17 8.87
CA ARG A 41 9.18 13.82 7.75
C ARG A 41 9.08 12.91 6.51
N ASN A 42 10.11 12.12 6.27
CA ASN A 42 10.14 11.20 5.12
C ASN A 42 9.06 10.11 5.21
N ASP A 43 8.69 9.66 6.41
CA ASP A 43 7.64 8.65 6.60
C ASP A 43 6.28 9.16 6.08
N PHE A 44 5.97 10.43 6.35
CA PHE A 44 4.74 11.05 5.86
C PHE A 44 4.75 11.28 4.35
N ILE A 45 5.91 11.60 3.77
CA ILE A 45 6.06 11.75 2.31
C ILE A 45 5.82 10.40 1.63
N MET A 46 6.42 9.33 2.16
CA MET A 46 6.27 7.99 1.60
C MET A 46 4.86 7.44 1.77
N ALA A 47 4.17 7.77 2.87
CA ALA A 47 2.75 7.49 3.04
C ALA A 47 1.91 8.16 1.93
N ALA A 48 2.11 9.45 1.69
CA ALA A 48 1.38 10.18 0.63
C ALA A 48 1.68 9.64 -0.79
N LYS A 49 2.92 9.26 -1.07
CA LYS A 49 3.26 8.58 -2.34
C LYS A 49 2.57 7.23 -2.47
N SER A 50 2.42 6.48 -1.36
CA SER A 50 1.69 5.21 -1.34
C SER A 50 0.20 5.41 -1.64
N ASP A 51 -0.42 6.47 -1.13
CA ASP A 51 -1.81 6.82 -1.43
C ASP A 51 -2.02 7.12 -2.93
N ALA A 52 -1.07 7.82 -3.57
CA ALA A 52 -1.12 8.07 -5.00
C ALA A 52 -1.10 6.78 -5.83
N LEU A 53 -0.29 5.78 -5.44
CA LEU A 53 -0.25 4.47 -6.10
C LEU A 53 -1.59 3.72 -6.01
N VAL A 54 -2.37 3.92 -4.95
CA VAL A 54 -3.74 3.37 -4.83
C VAL A 54 -4.66 4.05 -5.83
N ALA A 55 -4.60 5.38 -5.94
CA ALA A 55 -5.45 6.15 -6.86
C ALA A 55 -5.23 5.77 -8.33
N GLU A 56 -3.99 5.48 -8.71
CA GLU A 56 -3.63 5.01 -10.06
C GLU A 56 -4.11 3.57 -10.35
N GLY A 57 -4.39 2.78 -9.31
CA GLY A 57 -4.70 1.34 -9.40
C GLY A 57 -6.14 0.98 -9.75
N GLY A 58 -7.02 1.98 -9.97
CA GLY A 58 -8.44 1.76 -10.26
C GLY A 58 -9.25 1.46 -8.99
N HIS A 59 -10.28 2.26 -8.76
CA HIS A 59 -11.28 2.04 -7.72
C HIS A 59 -12.10 0.80 -8.10
N VAL A 60 -11.97 -0.33 -7.39
CA VAL A 60 -13.02 -1.36 -7.44
C VAL A 60 -14.16 -0.84 -6.59
N THR A 61 -15.08 -0.11 -7.22
CA THR A 61 -16.35 0.28 -6.59
C THR A 61 -17.11 -1.00 -6.22
N ARG A 62 -17.61 -1.06 -4.99
CA ARG A 62 -18.34 -2.19 -4.39
C ARG A 62 -19.74 -2.39 -4.99
N ALA A 63 -19.85 -2.42 -6.31
CA ALA A 63 -21.09 -2.64 -7.03
C ALA A 63 -20.80 -3.62 -8.17
N GLU A 64 -20.80 -4.92 -7.84
CA GLU A 64 -21.01 -6.06 -8.77
C GLU A 64 -20.79 -7.42 -8.06
N ILE A 65 -21.44 -7.62 -6.91
CA ILE A 65 -21.71 -8.99 -6.44
C ILE A 65 -23.21 -9.07 -6.18
N GLN A 66 -23.97 -9.16 -7.28
CA GLN A 66 -25.32 -9.71 -7.22
C GLN A 66 -25.42 -10.86 -8.22
N GLU A 67 -25.78 -12.01 -7.64
CA GLU A 67 -26.36 -13.20 -8.25
C GLU A 67 -25.45 -14.11 -9.09
N GLY A 68 -24.94 -15.14 -8.40
CA GLY A 68 -24.44 -16.38 -8.99
C GLY A 68 -24.70 -17.54 -8.04
N ARG A 69 -25.97 -17.94 -7.91
CA ARG A 69 -26.42 -19.18 -7.27
C ARG A 69 -25.66 -20.36 -7.89
N ALA A 70 -24.78 -21.01 -7.13
CA ALA A 70 -24.34 -22.36 -7.46
C ALA A 70 -25.40 -23.37 -6.95
N PRO A 71 -25.64 -24.49 -7.66
CA PRO A 71 -26.57 -25.53 -7.23
C PRO A 71 -26.13 -26.21 -5.93
#